data_AF-A0A2S8VRU1-F1
#
_entry.id   AF-A0A2S8VRU1-F1
#
_cell.length_a   1.000
_cell.length_b   1.000
_cell.length_c   1.000
_cell.angle_alpha   90.00
_cell.angle_beta   90.00
_cell.angle_gamma   90.00
#
_symmetry.space_group_name_H-M   'P 1'
#
loop_
_entity.id
_entity.type
_entity.pdbx_description
1 polymer ?
#
loop_
_entity_poly.entity_id
_entity_poly.type
_entity_poly.pdbx_seq_one_letter_code
_entity_poly.pdbx_strand_id
1 'polypeptide(L)' 'MAVTFRAALRGVERDPATGRHRALVSDSSGGLSTINEGGGFGDGWRLKDISAEAVTLAKGRETRVIRVFG' A
#
# COMPACT_ATOMS: atom_id res chain seq x y z
N MET A 1 10.13 9.01 -12.26
CA MET A 1 10.41 7.56 -12.27
C MET A 1 9.12 6.84 -11.96
N ALA A 2 8.76 5.80 -12.72
CA ALA A 2 7.52 5.07 -12.48
C ALA A 2 7.65 4.24 -11.19
N VAL A 3 6.84 4.54 -10.17
CA VAL A 3 6.75 3.68 -8.98
C VAL A 3 6.26 2.31 -9.42
N THR A 4 7.14 1.32 -9.36
CA THR A 4 6.75 -0.07 -9.57
C THR A 4 6.03 -0.51 -8.31
N PHE A 5 4.70 -0.42 -8.32
CA PHE A 5 3.83 -0.65 -7.16
C PHE A 5 4.18 -1.91 -6.35
N ARG A 6 4.52 -3.00 -7.04
CA ARG A 6 4.90 -4.28 -6.43
C ARG A 6 6.30 -4.27 -5.80
N ALA A 7 7.20 -3.41 -6.26
CA ALA A 7 8.56 -3.28 -5.69
C ALA A 7 8.56 -2.47 -4.40
N ALA A 8 7.63 -1.50 -4.28
CA ALA A 8 7.48 -0.68 -3.10
C ALA A 8 6.62 -1.36 -2.02
N LEU A 9 5.53 -2.05 -2.39
CA LEU A 9 4.70 -2.77 -1.40
C LEU A 9 5.41 -4.03 -0.90
N ARG A 10 5.71 -4.09 0.41
CA ARG A 10 6.39 -5.22 1.07
C ARG A 10 5.44 -6.17 1.79
N GLY A 11 4.28 -5.70 2.19
CA GLY A 11 3.36 -6.50 2.98
C GLY A 11 2.18 -5.71 3.48
N VAL A 12 1.35 -6.38 4.27
CA VAL A 12 0.30 -5.77 5.08
C VAL A 12 0.53 -6.17 6.53
N GLU A 13 0.51 -5.18 7.41
CA GLU A 13 0.55 -5.36 8.85
C GLU A 13 -0.85 -5.14 9.42
N ARG A 14 -1.22 -5.91 10.43
CA ARG A 14 -2.42 -5.66 11.22
C ARG A 14 -2.03 -4.90 12.49
N ASP A 15 -2.54 -3.68 12.64
CA ASP A 15 -2.34 -2.89 13.85
C ASP A 15 -3.06 -3.58 15.03
N PRO A 16 -2.34 -3.93 16.11
CA PRO A 16 -2.92 -4.69 17.22
C PRO A 16 -3.83 -3.85 18.12
N ALA A 17 -3.70 -2.52 18.13
CA ALA A 17 -4.49 -1.63 18.98
C ALA A 17 -5.88 -1.34 18.40
N THR A 18 -6.00 -1.32 17.08
CA THR A 18 -7.21 -0.93 16.34
C THR A 18 -7.77 -2.07 15.49
N GLY A 19 -7.00 -3.13 15.27
CA GLY A 19 -7.34 -4.27 14.42
C GLY A 19 -7.31 -3.97 12.92
N ARG A 20 -6.96 -2.74 12.51
CA ARG A 20 -6.95 -2.29 11.11
C ARG A 20 -5.70 -2.75 10.37
N HIS A 21 -5.81 -2.91 9.05
CA HIS A 21 -4.66 -3.24 8.21
C HIS A 21 -3.93 -1.98 7.75
N ARG A 22 -2.61 -2.09 7.61
CA ARG A 22 -1.70 -1.06 7.11
C ARG A 22 -0.80 -1.64 6.06
N ALA A 23 -0.53 -0.88 5.00
CA ALA A 23 0.42 -1.30 3.98
C ALA A 23 1.84 -0.98 4.44
N LEU A 24 2.74 -1.97 4.36
CA LEU A 24 4.17 -1.78 4.53
C LEU A 24 4.79 -1.44 3.18
N VAL A 25 5.41 -0.27 3.09
CA VAL A 25 5.98 0.25 1.85
C VAL A 25 7.45 0.57 2.05
N SER A 26 8.29 0.07 1.15
CA SER A 26 9.70 0.43 1.05
C SER A 26 9.85 1.65 0.16
N ASP A 27 10.54 2.67 0.65
CA ASP A 27 11.03 3.75 -0.19
C ASP A 27 12.26 3.31 -1.03
N SER A 28 12.70 4.19 -1.93
CA SER A 28 13.85 3.96 -2.81
C SER A 28 15.20 3.89 -2.10
N SER A 29 15.27 4.35 -0.84
CA SER A 29 16.44 4.19 0.04
C SER A 29 16.42 2.89 0.85
N GLY A 30 15.37 2.07 0.71
CA GLY A 30 15.20 0.84 1.49
C GLY A 30 14.58 1.07 2.88
N GLY A 31 14.17 2.30 3.19
CA GLY A 31 13.42 2.63 4.40
C GLY A 31 12.01 2.06 4.33
N LEU A 32 11.56 1.46 5.44
CA LEU A 32 10.20 0.94 5.56
C LEU A 32 9.31 1.98 6.22
N SER A 33 8.15 2.23 5.61
CA SER A 33 7.11 3.12 6.11
C SER A 33 5.76 2.42 6.06
N THR A 34 4.88 2.75 7.00
CA THR A 34 3.50 2.22 7.04
C THR A 34 2.53 3.25 6.50
N ILE A 35 1.60 2.83 5.64
CA ILE A 35 0.55 3.69 5.10
C ILE A 35 -0.82 3.11 5.47
N ASN A 36 -1.67 3.96 6.04
CA ASN A 36 -3.06 3.62 6.35
C ASN A 36 -3.97 3.76 5.12
N GLU A 37 -5.18 3.22 5.19
CA GLU A 37 -6.25 3.53 4.23
C GLU A 37 -6.47 5.04 4.11
N GLY A 38 -6.71 5.51 2.89
CA GLY A 38 -6.76 6.93 2.52
C GLY A 38 -5.39 7.59 2.35
N GLY A 39 -4.30 6.96 2.81
CA GLY A 39 -2.94 7.47 2.69
C GLY A 39 -2.42 7.51 1.26
N GLY A 40 -1.46 8.40 1.00
CA GLY A 40 -0.83 8.56 -0.32
C GLY A 40 0.30 7.55 -0.53
N PHE A 41 0.27 6.83 -1.66
CA PHE A 41 1.31 5.87 -2.06
C PHE A 41 2.39 6.51 -2.96
N GLY A 42 2.08 7.65 -3.60
CA GLY A 42 2.96 8.33 -4.57
C GLY A 42 2.32 8.46 -5.95
N ASP A 43 2.83 9.37 -6.78
CA ASP A 43 2.32 9.64 -8.15
C ASP A 43 0.80 9.89 -8.24
N GLY A 44 0.19 10.41 -7.16
CA GLY A 44 -1.25 10.65 -7.06
C GLY A 44 -2.09 9.41 -6.72
N TRP A 45 -1.47 8.26 -6.47
CA TRP A 45 -2.14 7.06 -5.98
C TRP A 45 -2.39 7.14 -4.48
N ARG A 46 -3.56 6.67 -4.07
CA ARG A 46 -3.98 6.55 -2.67
C ARG A 46 -4.47 5.15 -2.36
N LEU A 47 -4.26 4.71 -1.13
CA LEU A 47 -4.79 3.44 -0.65
C LEU A 47 -6.29 3.61 -0.44
N LYS A 48 -7.08 2.87 -1.21
CA LYS A 48 -8.53 2.86 -1.12
C LYS A 48 -9.01 1.82 -0.11
N ASP A 49 -8.38 0.66 -0.10
CA ASP A 49 -8.74 -0.47 0.75
C ASP A 49 -7.49 -1.32 1.04
N ILE A 50 -7.37 -1.81 2.28
CA ILE A 50 -6.28 -2.70 2.70
C ILE A 50 -6.86 -3.92 3.40
N SER A 51 -6.59 -5.09 2.82
CA SER A 51 -6.91 -6.39 3.39
C SER A 51 -5.64 -7.19 3.66
N ALA A 52 -5.76 -8.29 4.40
CA ALA A 52 -4.64 -9.20 4.65
C ALA A 52 -4.01 -9.75 3.36
N GLU A 53 -4.78 -9.82 2.27
CA GLU A 53 -4.38 -10.51 1.03
C GLU A 53 -4.05 -9.55 -0.12
N ALA A 54 -4.61 -8.34 -0.08
CA ALA A 54 -4.52 -7.38 -1.17
C ALA A 54 -4.60 -5.92 -0.69
N VAL A 55 -3.91 -5.05 -1.42
CA VAL A 55 -4.00 -3.60 -1.30
C VAL A 55 -4.62 -3.03 -2.57
N THR A 56 -5.67 -2.24 -2.41
CA THR A 56 -6.32 -1.53 -3.51
C THR A 56 -5.86 -0.08 -3.52
N LEU A 57 -5.35 0.36 -4.66
CA LEU A 57 -4.95 1.73 -4.92
C LEU A 57 -5.93 2.40 -5.90
N ALA A 58 -6.17 3.69 -5.71
CA ALA A 58 -6.97 4.50 -6.61
C ALA A 58 -6.23 5.79 -7.00
N LYS A 59 -6.40 6.20 -8.26
CA LYS A 59 -5.96 7.50 -8.79
C LYS A 59 -7.01 8.01 -9.77
N GLY A 60 -7.79 9.01 -9.35
CA GLY A 60 -8.91 9.49 -10.16
C GLY A 60 -9.93 8.38 -10.45
N ARG A 61 -10.08 8.02 -11.72
CA ARG A 61 -10.94 6.90 -12.17
C ARG A 61 -10.21 5.56 -12.27
N GLU A 62 -8.88 5.55 -12.14
CA GLU A 62 -8.08 4.33 -12.20
C GLU A 62 -8.08 3.61 -10.85
N THR A 63 -8.20 2.29 -10.88
CA THR A 63 -8.08 1.41 -9.71
C THR A 63 -7.08 0.30 -10.02
N ARG A 64 -6.20 -0.01 -9.06
CA ARG A 64 -5.24 -1.10 -9.15
C ARG A 64 -5.31 -1.94 -7.89
N VAL A 65 -5.33 -3.26 -8.04
CA VAL A 65 -5.29 -4.21 -6.94
C VAL A 65 -3.95 -4.93 -6.96
N ILE A 66 -3.25 -4.91 -5.83
CA ILE A 66 -1.96 -5.58 -5.65
C ILE A 66 -2.17 -6.68 -4.63
N ARG A 67 -1.98 -7.94 -5.06
CA ARG A 67 -1.98 -9.07 -4.13
C ARG A 67 -0.65 -9.13 -3.39
N VAL A 68 -0.73 -9.33 -2.08
CA VAL A 68 0.41 -9.38 -1.17
C VAL A 68 1.05 -10.78 -1.17
N PHE A 69 0.30 -11.81 -1.58
CA PHE A 69 0.83 -13.17 -1.75
C PHE A 69 1.63 -13.32 -3.04
N GLY A 70 2.88 -13.76 -2.90
CA GLY A 70 3.80 -14.15 -3.97
C GLY A 70 5.23 -14.25 -3.47
#